data_AF-A0A176FQB7-F1
#
_entry.id   AF-A0A176FQB7-F1
#
_cell.length_a   1.000
_cell.length_b   1.000
_cell.length_c   1.000
_cell.angle_alpha   90.00
_cell.angle_beta   90.00
_cell.angle_gamma   90.00
#
_symmetry.space_group_name_H-M   'P 1'
#
loop_
_entity.id
_entity.type
_entity.pdbx_description
1 polymer ?
#
loop_
_entity_poly.entity_id
_entity_poly.type
_entity_poly.pdbx_seq_one_letter_code
_entity_poly.pdbx_strand_id
1 'polypeptide(L)'
;MVSVGVSDDTDILSDDPAVLEALIAALQAENARMSATLQAHEQLVQTLRLRIAKLQKQAFGKSSEKIEREIAQLELALEDLLISAAEQCNEPADEEDAEPPVTVP
;
A
#
# COMPACT_ATOMS: atom_id res chain seq x y z
N MET A 1 -39.01 19.24 -11.40
CA MET A 1 -37.64 19.54 -11.87
C MET A 1 -36.80 19.66 -10.62
N VAL A 2 -36.10 18.60 -10.22
CA VAL A 2 -35.16 18.64 -9.08
C VAL A 2 -33.79 18.83 -9.71
N SER A 3 -33.28 20.06 -9.66
CA SER A 3 -31.88 20.34 -10.00
C SER A 3 -31.03 19.85 -8.84
N VAL A 4 -30.47 18.64 -8.97
CA VAL A 4 -29.40 18.19 -8.09
C VAL A 4 -28.15 18.95 -8.52
N GLY A 5 -27.87 20.04 -7.81
CA GLY A 5 -26.64 20.80 -7.97
C GLY A 5 -25.47 19.94 -7.51
N VAL A 6 -24.76 19.36 -8.48
CA VAL A 6 -23.33 19.06 -8.36
C VAL A 6 -22.64 20.41 -8.17
N SER A 7 -22.51 20.92 -6.94
CA SER A 7 -21.89 22.24 -6.73
C SER A 7 -21.03 22.39 -5.48
N ASP A 8 -20.86 21.38 -4.63
CA ASP A 8 -20.05 21.56 -3.41
C ASP A 8 -18.61 21.00 -3.50
N ASP A 9 -18.26 20.17 -4.48
CA ASP A 9 -16.89 19.62 -4.58
C ASP A 9 -15.91 20.51 -5.39
N THR A 10 -16.43 21.45 -6.19
CA THR A 10 -15.60 22.36 -7.00
C THR A 10 -15.11 23.58 -6.23
N ASP A 11 -15.68 23.86 -5.04
CA ASP A 11 -15.35 25.06 -4.25
C ASP A 11 -13.98 24.95 -3.53
N ILE A 12 -13.27 23.83 -3.70
CA ILE A 12 -11.97 23.53 -3.08
C ILE A 12 -10.79 23.83 -4.05
N LEU A 13 -11.05 23.99 -5.36
CA LEU A 13 -10.02 24.21 -6.37
C LEU A 13 -9.96 25.69 -6.78
N SER A 14 -8.75 26.26 -6.79
CA SER A 14 -8.54 27.63 -7.25
C SER A 14 -8.66 27.71 -8.78
N ASP A 15 -9.44 28.67 -9.29
CA ASP A 15 -9.58 28.96 -10.73
C ASP A 15 -8.32 29.61 -11.36
N ASP A 16 -7.30 29.90 -10.56
CA ASP A 16 -6.03 30.44 -11.07
C ASP A 16 -5.19 29.31 -11.71
N PRO A 17 -4.93 29.36 -13.04
CA PRO A 17 -4.16 28.32 -13.72
C PRO A 17 -2.74 28.17 -13.17
N ALA A 18 -2.12 29.23 -12.66
CA ALA A 18 -0.78 29.16 -12.08
C ALA A 18 -0.78 28.38 -10.75
N VAL A 19 -1.82 28.54 -9.94
CA VAL A 19 -1.99 27.79 -8.68
C VAL A 19 -2.25 26.32 -8.96
N LEU A 20 -3.06 26.01 -9.98
CA LEU A 20 -3.35 24.64 -10.37
C LEU A 20 -2.12 23.91 -10.93
N GLU A 21 -1.33 24.56 -11.79
CA GLU A 21 -0.07 23.99 -12.29
C GLU A 21 0.93 23.71 -11.15
N ALA A 22 1.03 24.63 -10.18
CA ALA A 22 1.88 24.43 -9.01
C ALA A 22 1.42 23.25 -8.14
N LEU A 23 0.10 23.08 -7.95
CA LEU A 23 -0.47 21.95 -7.23
C LEU A 23 -0.24 20.62 -7.96
N ILE A 24 -0.42 20.59 -9.29
CA ILE A 24 -0.14 19.41 -10.11
C ILE A 24 1.34 19.03 -10.02
N ALA A 25 2.25 20.00 -10.11
CA ALA A 25 3.68 19.74 -9.97
C ALA A 25 4.04 19.18 -8.58
N ALA A 26 3.43 19.71 -7.52
CA ALA A 26 3.60 19.21 -6.16
C ALA A 26 3.09 17.76 -6.03
N LEU A 27 1.89 17.46 -6.55
CA LEU A 27 1.31 16.12 -6.54
C LEU A 27 2.12 15.12 -7.37
N GLN A 28 2.70 15.55 -8.50
CA GLN A 28 3.59 14.71 -9.30
C GLN A 28 4.89 14.39 -8.56
N ALA A 29 5.48 15.39 -7.88
CA ALA A 29 6.66 15.19 -7.06
C ALA A 29 6.39 14.22 -5.89
N GLU A 30 5.22 14.35 -5.26
CA GLU A 30 4.79 13.44 -4.20
C GLU A 30 4.55 12.02 -4.72
N ASN A 31 3.85 11.86 -5.84
CA ASN A 31 3.65 10.55 -6.48
C ASN A 31 4.98 9.88 -6.85
N ALA A 32 5.94 10.65 -7.38
CA ALA A 32 7.27 10.13 -7.69
C ALA A 32 8.00 9.65 -6.43
N ARG A 33 7.88 10.39 -5.32
CA ARG A 33 8.44 9.99 -4.02
C ARG A 33 7.80 8.70 -3.50
N MET A 34 6.47 8.61 -3.51
CA MET A 34 5.74 7.41 -3.09
C MET A 34 6.10 6.20 -3.96
N SER A 35 6.16 6.37 -5.27
CA SER A 35 6.55 5.32 -6.23
C SER A 35 7.97 4.80 -5.98
N ALA A 36 8.92 5.70 -5.68
CA ALA A 36 10.28 5.32 -5.35
C ALA A 36 10.35 4.48 -4.05
N THR A 37 9.57 4.85 -3.04
CA THR A 37 9.46 4.07 -1.79
C THR A 37 8.88 2.69 -2.07
N LEU A 38 7.77 2.58 -2.81
CA LEU A 38 7.19 1.28 -3.18
C LEU A 38 8.19 0.38 -3.92
N GLN A 39 8.95 0.94 -4.87
CA GLN A 39 9.99 0.20 -5.58
C GLN A 39 11.10 -0.30 -4.65
N ALA A 40 11.54 0.52 -3.68
CA ALA A 40 12.54 0.11 -2.69
C ALA A 40 12.02 -1.04 -1.80
N HIS A 41 10.76 -0.97 -1.38
CA HIS A 41 10.11 -2.05 -0.63
C HIS A 41 10.01 -3.34 -1.46
N GLU A 42 9.63 -3.25 -2.74
CA GLU A 42 9.56 -4.42 -3.61
C GLU A 42 10.93 -5.07 -3.84
N GLN A 43 11.99 -4.28 -4.00
CA GLN A 43 13.36 -4.80 -4.08
C GLN A 43 13.79 -5.52 -2.79
N LEU A 44 13.42 -4.99 -1.63
CA LEU A 44 13.70 -5.62 -0.35
C LEU A 44 13.00 -6.98 -0.23
N VAL A 45 11.71 -7.03 -0.59
CA VAL A 45 10.92 -8.28 -0.66
C VAL A 45 11.60 -9.33 -1.52
N GLN A 46 12.01 -8.97 -2.73
CA GLN A 46 12.65 -9.92 -3.67
C GLN A 46 14.00 -10.41 -3.15
N THR A 47 14.77 -9.52 -2.50
CA THR A 47 16.04 -9.87 -1.85
C THR A 47 15.83 -10.87 -0.71
N LEU A 48 14.82 -10.63 0.14
CA LEU A 48 14.48 -11.52 1.25
C LEU A 48 14.04 -12.90 0.74
N ARG A 49 13.16 -12.96 -0.25
CA ARG A 49 12.73 -14.23 -0.89
C ARG A 49 13.90 -15.04 -1.43
N LEU A 50 14.83 -14.39 -2.13
CA LEU A 50 16.02 -15.06 -2.68
C LEU A 50 16.92 -15.60 -1.55
N ARG A 51 17.12 -14.82 -0.48
CA ARG A 51 17.90 -15.26 0.68
C ARG A 51 17.26 -16.45 1.38
N ILE A 52 15.94 -16.43 1.58
CA ILE A 52 15.19 -17.55 2.15
C ILE A 52 15.38 -18.80 1.29
N ALA A 53 15.17 -18.72 -0.02
CA ALA A 53 15.35 -19.86 -0.92
C ALA A 53 16.78 -20.44 -0.88
N LYS A 54 17.79 -19.56 -0.79
CA LYS A 54 19.20 -19.98 -0.64
C LYS A 54 19.45 -20.68 0.68
N LEU A 55 18.93 -20.15 1.79
CA LEU A 55 19.06 -20.73 3.12
C LEU A 55 18.32 -22.06 3.22
N GLN A 56 17.10 -22.17 2.69
CA GLN A 56 16.34 -23.42 2.63
C GLN A 56 17.12 -24.52 1.89
N LYS A 57 17.83 -24.17 0.81
CA LYS A 57 18.71 -25.11 0.10
C LYS A 57 19.94 -25.53 0.92
N GLN A 58 20.39 -24.71 1.86
CA GLN A 58 21.56 -24.96 2.72
C GLN A 58 21.20 -25.64 4.06
N ALA A 59 19.92 -25.76 4.40
CA ALA A 59 19.42 -26.27 5.68
C ALA A 59 19.51 -27.80 5.87
N PHE A 60 20.49 -28.48 5.27
CA PHE A 60 20.72 -29.91 5.50
C PHE A 60 21.98 -30.13 6.35
N GLY A 61 21.81 -30.35 7.66
CA GLY A 61 22.91 -30.72 8.58
C GLY A 61 22.78 -30.16 10.00
N LYS A 62 23.74 -30.42 10.89
CA LYS A 62 23.73 -29.90 12.28
C LYS A 62 23.76 -28.36 12.39
N SER A 63 24.13 -27.65 11.32
CA SER A 63 24.03 -26.20 11.21
C SER A 63 22.66 -25.73 10.70
N SER A 64 21.75 -26.63 10.33
CA SER A 64 20.43 -26.30 9.77
C SER A 64 19.55 -25.60 10.78
N GLU A 65 19.60 -25.97 12.05
CA GLU A 65 18.72 -25.37 13.06
C GLU A 65 18.93 -23.85 13.18
N LYS A 66 20.18 -23.38 13.05
CA LYS A 66 20.47 -21.94 13.02
C LYS A 66 19.95 -21.28 11.74
N ILE A 67 20.06 -21.96 10.61
CA ILE A 67 19.59 -21.50 9.31
C ILE A 67 18.05 -21.44 9.28
N GLU A 68 17.37 -22.41 9.86
CA GLU A 68 15.91 -22.48 10.00
C GLU A 68 15.38 -21.34 10.86
N ARG A 69 16.06 -21.02 11.98
CA ARG A 69 15.70 -19.84 12.79
C ARG A 69 15.88 -18.52 12.02
N GLU A 70 16.95 -18.41 11.22
CA GLU A 70 17.18 -17.23 10.38
C GLU A 70 16.12 -17.11 9.28
N ILE A 71 15.71 -18.23 8.66
CA ILE A 71 14.59 -18.26 7.70
C ILE A 71 13.30 -17.76 8.36
N ALA A 72 12.94 -18.30 9.53
CA ALA A 72 11.72 -17.90 10.23
C ALA A 72 11.69 -16.41 10.57
N GLN A 73 12.84 -15.83 10.94
CA GLN A 73 12.95 -14.38 11.19
C GLN A 73 12.78 -13.55 9.91
N LEU A 74 13.35 -14.00 8.79
CA LEU A 74 13.21 -13.31 7.50
C LEU A 74 11.79 -13.44 6.94
N GLU A 75 11.13 -14.56 7.17
CA GLU A 75 9.72 -14.79 6.82
C GLU A 75 8.80 -13.87 7.63
N LEU A 76 9.02 -13.75 8.94
CA LEU A 76 8.27 -12.83 9.80
C LEU A 76 8.45 -11.36 9.34
N ALA A 77 9.69 -10.93 9.10
CA ALA A 77 9.96 -9.57 8.62
C ALA A 77 9.35 -9.30 7.23
N LEU A 78 9.25 -10.32 6.38
CA LEU A 78 8.59 -10.23 5.09
C LEU A 78 7.07 -10.07 5.25
N GLU A 79 6.46 -10.87 6.14
CA GLU A 79 5.03 -10.80 6.45
C GLU A 79 4.65 -9.42 7.00
N ASP A 80 5.40 -8.90 7.97
CA ASP A 80 5.18 -7.55 8.54
C ASP A 80 5.20 -6.46 7.46
N LEU A 81 6.16 -6.55 6.53
CA LEU A 81 6.28 -5.58 5.44
C LEU A 81 5.13 -5.71 4.43
N LEU A 82 4.68 -6.94 4.12
CA LEU A 82 3.53 -7.17 3.24
C LEU A 82 2.22 -6.70 3.88
N ILE A 83 2.03 -6.91 5.19
CA ILE A 83 0.88 -6.38 5.94
C ILE A 83 0.91 -4.86 5.94
N SER A 84 2.06 -4.25 6.29
CA SER A 84 2.19 -2.78 6.27
C SER A 84 1.86 -2.21 4.90
N ALA A 85 2.33 -2.84 3.83
CA ALA A 85 2.04 -2.43 2.45
C ALA A 85 0.56 -2.63 2.09
N ALA A 86 -0.08 -3.70 2.56
CA ALA A 86 -1.50 -3.95 2.34
C ALA A 86 -2.39 -2.96 3.10
N GLU A 87 -2.03 -2.59 4.33
CA GLU A 87 -2.73 -1.58 5.12
C GLU A 87 -2.65 -0.19 4.48
N GLN A 88 -1.48 0.18 3.94
CA GLN A 88 -1.32 1.41 3.16
C GLN A 88 -2.17 1.42 1.86
N CYS A 89 -2.53 0.25 1.32
CA CYS A 89 -3.40 0.12 0.15
C CYS A 89 -4.90 -0.04 0.51
N ASN A 90 -5.22 -0.40 1.76
CA ASN A 90 -6.58 -0.66 2.25
C ASN A 90 -7.12 0.46 3.16
N GLU A 91 -6.46 1.62 3.25
CA GLU A 91 -7.11 2.79 3.85
C GLU A 91 -8.44 3.02 3.11
N PRO A 92 -9.59 2.93 3.81
CA PRO A 92 -10.88 2.89 3.15
C PRO A 92 -11.16 4.25 2.53
N ALA A 93 -11.32 4.27 1.21
CA ALA A 93 -12.33 5.15 0.64
C ALA A 93 -13.65 4.69 1.26
N ASP A 94 -14.21 5.55 2.12
CA ASP A 94 -15.35 5.30 2.99
C ASP A 94 -16.38 4.31 2.43
N GLU A 95 -16.50 3.16 3.12
CA GLU A 95 -17.68 2.33 3.04
C GLU A 95 -18.80 3.04 3.82
N GLU A 96 -19.58 3.90 3.17
CA GLU A 96 -20.91 4.24 3.66
C GLU A 96 -21.99 3.50 2.85
N ASP A 97 -22.61 2.56 3.56
CA ASP A 97 -23.98 2.08 3.40
C ASP A 97 -24.26 1.05 2.29
N ALA A 98 -23.96 -0.22 2.61
CA ALA A 98 -24.65 -1.36 2.00
C ALA A 98 -25.17 -2.34 3.06
N GLU A 99 -26.43 -2.09 3.44
CA GLU A 99 -27.46 -3.02 3.94
C GLU A 99 -27.44 -3.47 5.42
N PRO A 100 -28.64 -3.52 6.05
CA PRO A 100 -29.50 -4.69 5.91
C PRO A 100 -30.98 -4.36 5.56
N PRO A 101 -31.74 -5.34 5.04
CA PRO A 101 -33.02 -5.12 4.40
C PRO A 101 -34.11 -4.83 5.44
N VAL A 102 -34.70 -3.64 5.39
CA VAL A 102 -35.91 -3.34 6.16
C VAL A 102 -37.12 -3.67 5.29
N THR A 103 -37.63 -4.88 5.50
CA THR A 103 -39.01 -5.25 5.18
C THR A 103 -39.99 -4.38 5.98
N VAL A 104 -41.24 -4.32 5.51
CA VAL A 104 -42.52 -4.06 6.23
C VAL A 104 -43.24 -2.78 5.74
N PRO A 105 -44.59 -2.71 5.69
CA PRO A 105 -45.66 -3.72 5.53
C PRO A 105 -46.44 -3.60 4.20
#